data_AF-A0A7J4JJ19-F1
#
_entry.id   AF-A0A7J4JJ19-F1
#
_cell.length_a   1.000
_cell.length_b   1.000
_cell.length_c   1.000
_cell.angle_alpha   90.00
_cell.angle_beta   90.00
_cell.angle_gamma   90.00
#
_symmetry.space_group_name_H-M   'P 1'
#
loop_
_entity.id
_entity.type
_entity.pdbx_description
1 polymer ?
#
loop_
_entity_poly.entity_id
_entity_poly.type
_entity_poly.pdbx_seq_one_letter_code
_entity_poly.pdbx_strand_id
1 'polypeptide(L)'
;MLESLINPRKAERQPWEMFFVGSLYTVLSILLANWLFAGNPILREHVSIVIVFFVVMFSIPFMYYTIKIEEKKDLKMRTEGSILKEHGRALAAFMFLFFGFILSFSA
;
A
#
# COMPACT_ATOMS: atom_id res chain seq x y z
N MET A 1 -0.32 -15.12 -7.64
CA MET A 1 -0.89 -14.66 -6.34
C MET A 1 -0.39 -13.27 -5.96
N LEU A 2 0.92 -13.00 -5.98
CA LEU A 2 1.48 -11.64 -5.77
C LEU A 2 0.98 -10.59 -6.76
N GLU A 3 0.75 -10.97 -8.02
CA GLU A 3 0.12 -10.07 -9.02
C GLU A 3 -1.27 -9.58 -8.61
N SER A 4 -2.00 -10.34 -7.77
CA SER A 4 -3.32 -9.91 -7.29
C SER A 4 -3.22 -8.82 -6.21
N LEU A 5 -2.13 -8.78 -5.43
CA LEU A 5 -1.85 -7.73 -4.45
C LEU A 5 -1.51 -6.39 -5.13
N ILE A 6 -0.99 -6.45 -6.35
CA ILE A 6 -0.55 -5.27 -7.11
C ILE A 6 -1.59 -4.83 -8.13
N ASN A 7 -2.64 -5.62 -8.40
CA ASN A 7 -3.62 -5.31 -9.44
C ASN A 7 -4.57 -4.17 -9.03
N PRO A 8 -4.41 -2.95 -9.57
CA PRO A 8 -5.18 -1.79 -9.10
C PRO A 8 -6.66 -1.89 -9.45
N ARG A 9 -6.98 -2.55 -10.58
CA ARG A 9 -8.37 -2.73 -11.02
C ARG A 9 -9.18 -3.62 -10.07
N LYS A 10 -8.52 -4.55 -9.39
CA LYS A 10 -9.17 -5.38 -8.38
C LYS A 10 -9.38 -4.55 -7.10
N ALA A 11 -8.36 -3.81 -6.69
CA ALA A 11 -8.40 -2.96 -5.51
C ALA A 11 -9.49 -1.88 -5.57
N GLU A 12 -9.72 -1.26 -6.73
CA GLU A 12 -10.84 -0.30 -6.90
C GLU A 12 -12.23 -0.95 -6.75
N ARG A 13 -12.37 -2.23 -7.12
CA ARG A 13 -13.63 -2.97 -6.98
C ARG A 13 -13.88 -3.46 -5.57
N GLN A 14 -12.82 -3.84 -4.86
CA GLN A 14 -12.85 -4.40 -3.51
C GLN A 14 -11.81 -3.70 -2.63
N PRO A 15 -12.02 -2.42 -2.28
CA PRO A 15 -11.01 -1.61 -1.60
C PRO A 15 -10.69 -2.12 -0.18
N TRP A 16 -11.64 -2.81 0.46
CA TRP A 16 -11.43 -3.40 1.79
C TRP A 16 -10.33 -4.48 1.81
N GLU A 17 -10.05 -5.17 0.70
CA GLU A 17 -8.98 -6.16 0.64
C GLU A 17 -7.62 -5.51 0.91
N MET A 18 -7.46 -4.23 0.54
CA MET A 18 -6.22 -3.47 0.75
C MET A 18 -5.87 -3.31 2.23
N PHE A 19 -6.85 -3.42 3.13
CA PHE A 19 -6.60 -3.44 4.57
C PHE A 19 -5.68 -4.60 4.96
N PHE A 20 -6.00 -5.82 4.50
CA PHE A 20 -5.20 -7.00 4.78
C PHE A 20 -3.84 -6.94 4.09
N VAL A 21 -3.78 -6.33 2.89
CA VAL A 21 -2.50 -6.06 2.20
C VAL A 21 -1.62 -5.13 3.02
N GLY A 22 -2.21 -4.06 3.57
CA GLY A 22 -1.50 -3.11 4.42
C GLY A 22 -0.91 -3.79 5.65
N SER A 23 -1.73 -4.59 6.35
CA SER A 23 -1.26 -5.38 7.48
C SER A 23 -0.16 -6.36 7.13
N LEU A 24 -0.29 -7.06 6.00
CA LEU A 24 0.73 -7.99 5.53
C LEU A 24 2.06 -7.28 5.24
N TYR A 25 2.03 -6.11 4.59
CA TYR A 25 3.24 -5.33 4.32
C TYR A 25 3.92 -4.88 5.61
N THR A 26 3.16 -4.46 6.62
CA THR A 26 3.72 -4.12 7.93
C THR A 26 4.38 -5.32 8.60
N VAL A 27 3.69 -6.47 8.67
CA VAL A 27 4.24 -7.70 9.27
C VAL A 27 5.52 -8.13 8.55
N LEU A 28 5.52 -8.15 7.22
CA LEU A 28 6.72 -8.49 6.44
C LEU A 28 7.87 -7.52 6.69
N SER A 29 7.57 -6.22 6.79
CA SER A 29 8.58 -5.19 7.05
C SER A 29 9.21 -5.34 8.43
N ILE A 30 8.40 -5.63 9.46
CA ILE A 30 8.87 -5.90 10.82
C ILE A 30 9.80 -7.13 10.84
N LEU A 31 9.39 -8.22 10.20
CA LEU A 31 10.19 -9.45 10.14
C LEU A 31 11.52 -9.21 9.42
N LEU A 32 11.49 -8.55 8.25
CA LEU A 32 12.69 -8.28 7.46
C LEU A 32 13.65 -7.32 8.16
N ALA A 33 13.17 -6.24 8.74
CA ALA A 33 14.02 -5.27 9.43
C ALA A 33 14.68 -5.89 10.68
N ASN A 34 13.93 -6.67 11.46
CA ASN A 34 14.49 -7.36 12.62
C ASN A 34 15.48 -8.45 12.23
N TRP A 35 15.23 -9.19 11.15
CA TRP A 35 16.15 -10.18 10.63
C TRP A 35 17.45 -9.54 10.12
N LEU A 36 17.34 -8.43 9.38
CA LEU A 36 18.48 -7.69 8.83
C LEU A 36 19.43 -7.18 9.93
N PHE A 37 18.90 -6.76 11.08
CA PHE A 37 19.68 -6.20 12.18
C PHE A 37 19.86 -7.14 13.38
N ALA A 38 19.50 -8.42 13.25
CA ALA A 38 19.60 -9.39 14.34
C ALA A 38 21.03 -9.54 14.91
N GLY A 39 22.06 -9.39 14.07
CA GLY A 39 23.47 -9.55 14.45
C GLY A 39 24.20 -8.27 14.91
N ASN A 40 23.56 -7.10 14.85
CA ASN A 40 24.21 -5.81 15.12
C ASN A 40 23.48 -5.03 16.22
N PRO A 41 24.01 -4.97 17.46
CA PRO A 41 23.32 -4.31 18.58
C PRO A 41 23.04 -2.82 18.35
N ILE A 42 23.98 -2.11 17.71
CA ILE A 42 23.88 -0.66 17.43
C ILE A 42 22.75 -0.34 16.44
N LEU A 43 22.56 -1.19 15.42
CA LEU A 43 21.54 -0.98 14.40
C LEU A 43 20.14 -1.33 14.89
N ARG A 44 20.03 -2.19 15.91
CA ARG A 44 18.75 -2.59 16.51
C ARG A 44 17.98 -1.42 17.11
N GLU A 45 18.69 -0.43 17.68
CA GLU A 45 18.07 0.80 18.22
C GLU A 45 17.36 1.63 17.13
N HIS A 46 17.75 1.46 15.87
CA HIS A 46 17.27 2.22 14.72
C HIS A 46 16.40 1.36 13.79
N VAL A 47 15.91 0.19 14.25
CA VAL A 47 15.13 -0.72 13.39
C VAL A 47 13.80 -0.11 12.92
N SER A 48 13.22 0.81 13.71
CA SER A 48 11.92 1.43 13.43
C SER A 48 11.88 2.20 12.12
N ILE A 49 12.92 2.98 11.79
CA ILE A 49 12.97 3.73 10.52
C ILE A 49 13.07 2.80 9.32
N VAL A 50 13.76 1.66 9.48
CA VAL A 50 13.89 0.64 8.41
C VAL A 50 12.57 -0.10 8.19
N ILE A 51 11.81 -0.35 9.25
CA ILE A 51 10.45 -0.90 9.14
C ILE A 51 9.57 0.04 8.30
N VAL A 52 9.55 1.33 8.62
CA VAL A 52 8.77 2.33 7.85
C VAL A 52 9.24 2.39 6.40
N PHE A 53 10.55 2.38 6.18
CA PHE A 53 11.13 2.36 4.84
C PHE A 53 10.65 1.17 4.00
N PHE A 54 10.64 -0.04 4.57
CA PHE A 54 10.14 -1.22 3.86
C PHE A 54 8.64 -1.16 3.59
N VAL A 55 7.83 -0.68 4.54
CA VAL A 55 6.37 -0.51 4.32
C VAL A 55 6.11 0.43 3.15
N VAL A 56 6.81 1.57 3.10
CA VAL A 56 6.71 2.50 1.97
C VAL A 56 7.17 1.83 0.68
N MET A 57 8.32 1.15 0.70
CA MET A 57 8.87 0.46 -0.47
C MET A 57 7.90 -0.57 -1.06
N PHE A 58 7.25 -1.39 -0.23
CA PHE A 58 6.25 -2.37 -0.68
C PHE A 58 4.98 -1.74 -1.23
N SER A 59 4.66 -0.51 -0.80
CA SER A 59 3.48 0.22 -1.25
C SER A 59 3.69 0.91 -2.61
N ILE A 60 4.94 1.24 -2.98
CA ILE A 60 5.27 1.99 -4.20
C ILE A 60 4.67 1.35 -5.47
N PRO A 61 4.86 0.04 -5.76
CA PRO A 61 4.35 -0.54 -7.01
C PRO A 61 2.85 -0.38 -7.13
N PHE A 62 2.11 -0.67 -6.05
CA PHE A 62 0.66 -0.55 -6.03
C PHE A 62 0.20 0.89 -6.28
N MET A 63 0.78 1.87 -5.56
CA MET A 63 0.43 3.28 -5.76
C MET A 63 0.76 3.75 -7.18
N TYR A 64 1.95 3.44 -7.69
CA TYR A 64 2.38 3.82 -9.03
C TYR A 64 1.43 3.26 -10.11
N TYR A 65 1.12 1.96 -10.06
CA TYR A 65 0.25 1.35 -11.06
C TYR A 65 -1.20 1.84 -10.95
N THR A 66 -1.68 2.15 -9.75
CA THR A 66 -3.01 2.75 -9.55
C THR A 66 -3.09 4.11 -10.21
N ILE A 67 -2.13 5.01 -9.91
CA ILE A 67 -2.06 6.34 -10.51
C ILE A 67 -1.97 6.26 -12.05
N LYS A 68 -1.14 5.35 -12.57
CA LYS A 68 -0.98 5.14 -14.02
C LYS A 68 -2.26 4.63 -14.70
N ILE A 69 -3.13 3.92 -13.96
CA ILE A 69 -4.41 3.44 -14.50
C ILE A 69 -5.45 4.57 -14.46
N GLU A 70 -5.50 5.35 -13.39
CA GLU A 70 -6.37 6.53 -13.29
C GLU A 70 -6.05 7.55 -14.40
N GLU A 71 -4.77 7.85 -14.65
CA GLU A 71 -4.35 8.73 -15.75
C GLU A 71 -4.88 8.24 -17.11
N LYS A 72 -4.85 6.92 -17.37
CA LYS A 72 -5.38 6.34 -18.61
C LYS A 72 -6.91 6.39 -18.69
N LYS A 73 -7.62 6.41 -17.57
CA LYS A 73 -9.08 6.55 -17.52
C LYS A 73 -9.49 7.99 -17.75
N ASP A 74 -8.76 8.94 -17.17
CA ASP A 74 -8.99 10.37 -17.33
C ASP A 74 -8.91 10.81 -18.80
N LEU A 75 -7.96 10.25 -19.57
CA LEU A 75 -7.86 10.51 -21.01
C LEU A 75 -9.07 10.03 -21.84
N LYS A 76 -9.90 9.12 -21.31
CA LYS A 76 -11.04 8.53 -22.02
C LYS A 76 -12.39 9.09 -21.58
N MET A 77 -12.48 9.62 -20.36
CA MET A 77 -13.73 10.11 -19.79
C MET A 77 -13.96 11.57 -20.15
N ARG A 78 -15.19 11.92 -20.52
CA ARG A 78 -15.55 13.27 -20.98
C ARG A 78 -16.28 14.12 -19.95
N THR A 79 -16.68 13.54 -18.82
CA THR A 79 -17.51 14.20 -17.81
C THR A 79 -16.82 14.22 -16.44
N GLU A 80 -16.72 15.39 -15.84
CA GLU A 80 -16.04 15.63 -14.56
C GLU A 80 -16.63 14.77 -13.43
N GLY A 81 -17.96 14.60 -13.37
CA GLY A 81 -18.60 13.78 -12.34
C GLY A 81 -18.25 12.30 -12.42
N SER A 82 -18.01 11.77 -13.63
CA SER A 82 -17.54 10.38 -13.80
C SER A 82 -16.09 10.22 -13.38
N ILE A 83 -15.27 11.24 -13.65
CA ILE A 83 -13.85 11.28 -13.25
C ILE A 83 -13.75 11.25 -11.71
N LEU A 84 -14.43 12.18 -11.02
CA LEU A 84 -14.45 12.26 -9.55
C LEU A 84 -14.88 10.94 -8.88
N LYS A 85 -15.83 10.22 -9.48
CA LYS A 85 -16.31 8.94 -8.95
C LYS A 85 -15.25 7.84 -9.02
N GLU A 86 -14.44 7.81 -10.07
CA GLU A 86 -13.37 6.82 -10.24
C GLU A 86 -12.19 7.12 -9.33
N HIS A 87 -11.77 8.38 -9.24
CA HIS A 87 -10.74 8.82 -8.28
C HIS A 87 -11.14 8.48 -6.83
N GLY A 88 -12.42 8.62 -6.49
CA GLY A 88 -12.93 8.23 -5.17
C GLY A 88 -12.74 6.74 -4.85
N ARG A 89 -12.78 5.85 -5.86
CA ARG A 89 -12.52 4.41 -5.68
C ARG A 89 -11.05 4.11 -5.46
N ALA A 90 -10.17 4.76 -6.22
CA ALA A 90 -8.72 4.66 -6.00
C ALA A 90 -8.33 5.21 -4.62
N LEU A 91 -8.90 6.35 -4.21
CA LEU A 91 -8.68 6.93 -2.89
C LEU A 91 -9.14 6.00 -1.78
N ALA A 92 -10.31 5.37 -1.92
CA ALA A 92 -10.79 4.38 -0.95
C ALA A 92 -9.79 3.23 -0.79
N ALA A 93 -9.25 2.70 -1.89
CA ALA A 93 -8.22 1.66 -1.83
C ALA A 93 -6.95 2.09 -1.08
N PHE A 94 -6.49 3.34 -1.27
CA PHE A 94 -5.37 3.91 -0.50
C PHE A 94 -5.71 4.09 0.99
N MET A 95 -6.94 4.51 1.32
CA MET A 95 -7.37 4.66 2.70
C MET A 95 -7.42 3.31 3.44
N PHE A 96 -7.97 2.26 2.82
CA PHE A 96 -7.96 0.92 3.42
C PHE A 96 -6.55 0.37 3.61
N LEU A 97 -5.66 0.57 2.63
CA LEU A 97 -4.24 0.23 2.76
C LEU A 97 -3.61 0.93 3.97
N PHE A 98 -3.85 2.23 4.11
CA PHE A 98 -3.36 3.03 5.24
C PHE A 98 -3.92 2.58 6.59
N PHE A 99 -5.20 2.23 6.67
CA PHE A 99 -5.79 1.67 7.89
C PHE A 99 -5.19 0.32 8.27
N GLY A 100 -4.84 -0.52 7.29
CA GLY A 100 -4.08 -1.75 7.52
C GLY A 100 -2.74 -1.49 8.20
N PHE A 101 -2.02 -0.44 7.78
CA PHE A 101 -0.79 0.00 8.43
C PHE A 101 -1.03 0.46 9.87
N ILE A 102 -2.01 1.36 10.09
CA ILE A 102 -2.31 1.90 11.42
C ILE A 102 -2.62 0.79 12.40
N LEU A 103 -3.52 -0.13 12.06
CA LEU A 103 -3.89 -1.20 12.98
C LEU A 103 -2.66 -2.03 13.34
N SER A 104 -1.84 -2.37 12.34
CA SER A 104 -0.69 -3.26 12.53
C SER A 104 0.47 -2.61 13.29
N PHE A 105 0.58 -1.27 13.26
CA PHE A 105 1.55 -0.53 14.08
C PHE A 105 1.02 -0.22 15.49
N SER A 106 -0.30 -0.27 15.68
CA SER A 106 -0.93 0.02 16.98
C SER A 106 -1.15 -1.24 17.83
N ALA A 107 -1.09 -2.42 17.21
CA ALA A 107 -1.17 -3.72 17.86
C ALA A 107 0.21 -4.18 18.36
#